data_AF-A0A503QEB9-F1
#
_entry.id   AF-A0A503QEB9-F1
#
_cell.length_a   1.000
_cell.length_b   1.000
_cell.length_c   1.000
_cell.angle_alpha   90.00
_cell.angle_beta   90.00
_cell.angle_gamma   90.00
#
_symmetry.space_group_name_H-M   'P 1'
#
loop_
_entity.id
_entity.type
_entity.pdbx_description
1 polymer ?
#
loop_
_entity_poly.entity_id
_entity_poly.type
_entity_poly.pdbx_seq_one_letter_code
_entity_poly.pdbx_strand_id
1 'polypeptide(L)'
;MTPTQAFRRYCDHFIAGDAAAIASMFTDDGEFIVPMADKPAKGRASIEKEMRQAALSQKNIQVEVTAAIDAGATGFVEANYSAEVVGTGGKLDGTPHRVDFRMVGEITLVDGKIMRLTEYLDRRPMFPEERQRVFTVNRLSPYFGKSVEEGCMEWMVYNNMHFPMVYGRMPFQEYDTLLNGVTLWDVGLERQTQLKGPDALRFMDYLSCRDMSAMKVGQCRYTLLTDENGICLCDPVVLRPSEDTIWISHGNTDITLWARGIVMGSDWKVEVSEPDIAPMQIQGPLSIEVMKAICADPVWELKNYTCMRTTVLGKDVVVSRTGWSSGEGFEIYPLSSVGATDIWDAVKKAGEPYDIMVMGPNIFRALERGVTDISYYTNSGMNALEDLGNKFVHLDVEADFIGKDALKRIRADGVRRKSVGLFIEGPVPRMEWFWDAKDARGNSGVVRWAAHSFALDRSLGIALVDASVEVGDVIEVSHPLGVVKAEVTTVPFVGKSS
;
A
#
# COMPACT_ATOMS: atom_id res chain seq x y z
N MET A 1 22.95 20.25 40.59
CA MET A 1 22.53 20.22 39.18
C MET A 1 21.14 19.62 39.15
N THR A 2 20.18 20.27 38.50
CA THR A 2 18.85 19.67 38.29
C THR A 2 18.87 18.74 37.06
N PRO A 3 17.91 17.81 36.90
CA PRO A 3 17.83 16.94 35.72
C PRO A 3 17.83 17.72 34.40
N THR A 4 17.05 18.81 34.31
CA THR A 4 17.05 19.70 33.12
C THR A 4 18.43 20.31 32.85
N GLN A 5 19.14 20.76 33.88
CA GLN A 5 20.51 21.27 33.72
C GLN A 5 21.48 20.18 33.26
N ALA A 6 21.31 18.95 33.75
CA ALA A 6 22.09 17.79 33.33
C ALA A 6 21.84 17.45 31.86
N PHE A 7 20.59 17.49 31.40
CA PHE A 7 20.24 17.28 29.99
C PHE A 7 20.90 18.31 29.07
N ARG A 8 20.77 19.60 29.39
CA ARG A 8 21.35 20.67 28.57
C ARG A 8 22.85 20.50 28.42
N ARG A 9 23.53 20.21 29.53
CA ARG A 9 24.97 19.96 29.52
C ARG A 9 25.35 18.68 28.76
N TYR A 10 24.54 17.64 28.84
CA TYR A 10 24.68 16.44 28.01
C TYR A 10 24.60 16.82 26.52
N CYS A 11 23.60 17.59 26.11
CA CYS A 11 23.45 18.06 24.73
C CYS A 11 24.64 18.92 24.29
N ASP A 12 25.14 19.83 25.14
CA ASP A 12 26.31 20.66 24.83
C ASP A 12 27.55 19.81 24.55
N HIS A 13 27.81 18.79 25.38
CA HIS A 13 28.92 17.86 25.16
C HIS A 13 28.71 16.98 23.92
N PHE A 14 27.47 16.59 23.63
CA PHE A 14 27.13 15.80 22.44
C PHE A 14 27.33 16.60 21.14
N ILE A 15 26.88 17.86 21.11
CA ILE A 15 27.13 18.80 20.01
C ILE A 15 28.63 19.02 19.80
N ALA A 16 29.41 19.07 20.88
CA ALA A 16 30.87 19.19 20.81
C ALA A 16 31.59 17.88 20.42
N GLY A 17 30.89 16.75 20.33
CA GLY A 17 31.48 15.44 20.07
C GLY A 17 32.34 14.90 21.21
N ASP A 18 32.19 15.42 22.44
CA ASP A 18 33.00 15.06 23.60
C ASP A 18 32.38 13.89 24.38
N ALA A 19 32.54 12.68 23.82
CA ALA A 19 32.03 11.46 24.41
C ALA A 19 32.57 11.18 25.84
N ALA A 20 33.82 11.58 26.11
CA ALA A 20 34.44 11.39 27.42
C ALA A 20 33.82 12.30 28.48
N ALA A 21 33.55 13.57 28.14
CA ALA A 21 32.83 14.49 29.01
C ALA A 21 31.42 13.99 29.31
N ILE A 22 30.70 13.47 28.31
CA ILE A 22 29.37 12.86 28.52
C ILE A 22 29.46 11.71 29.52
N ALA A 23 30.36 10.75 29.28
CA ALA A 23 30.51 9.59 30.16
C ALA A 23 30.84 9.99 31.61
N SER A 24 31.60 11.08 31.81
CA SER A 24 31.94 11.60 33.14
C SER A 24 30.73 12.12 33.93
N MET A 25 29.64 12.47 33.25
CA MET A 25 28.40 12.94 33.89
C MET A 25 27.62 11.81 34.57
N PHE A 26 27.86 10.55 34.17
CA PHE A 26 27.16 9.39 34.71
C PHE A 26 27.79 8.85 36.00
N THR A 27 26.99 8.17 36.82
CA THR A 27 27.49 7.29 37.89
C THR A 27 28.31 6.14 37.30
N ASP A 28 29.06 5.41 38.13
CA ASP A 28 29.91 4.31 37.64
C ASP A 28 29.08 3.15 37.06
N ASP A 29 27.87 2.98 37.58
CA ASP A 29 26.84 2.01 37.19
C ASP A 29 25.71 2.61 36.33
N GLY A 30 25.87 3.86 35.88
CA GLY A 30 24.83 4.59 35.17
C GLY A 30 24.44 3.96 33.83
N GLU A 31 23.22 4.22 33.38
CA GLU A 31 22.63 3.64 32.18
C GLU A 31 22.24 4.72 31.17
N PHE A 32 22.68 4.55 29.93
CA PHE A 32 22.18 5.32 28.78
C PHE A 32 21.32 4.42 27.90
N ILE A 33 20.09 4.85 27.63
CA ILE A 33 19.07 4.09 26.90
C ILE A 33 18.61 4.94 25.73
N VAL A 34 18.80 4.43 24.51
CA VAL A 34 18.40 5.11 23.28
C VAL A 34 17.70 4.12 22.35
N PRO A 35 16.66 4.51 21.59
CA PRO A 35 15.91 3.58 20.73
C PRO A 35 16.71 3.06 19.52
N MET A 36 17.96 3.50 19.37
CA MET A 36 18.87 3.13 18.28
C MET A 36 19.75 1.93 18.66
N ALA A 37 19.83 1.58 19.94
CA ALA A 37 20.67 0.52 20.45
C ALA A 37 19.83 -0.67 20.93
N ASP A 38 20.23 -1.89 20.57
CA ASP A 38 19.54 -3.13 20.97
C ASP A 38 19.50 -3.34 22.50
N LYS A 39 20.44 -2.73 23.23
CA LYS A 39 20.59 -2.84 24.68
C LYS A 39 21.07 -1.52 25.28
N PRO A 40 20.70 -1.22 26.54
CA PRO A 40 21.26 -0.09 27.27
C PRO A 40 22.79 -0.13 27.36
N ALA A 41 23.44 1.02 27.18
CA ALA A 41 24.85 1.19 27.49
C ALA A 41 25.01 1.39 29.00
N LYS A 42 25.62 0.40 29.69
CA LYS A 42 25.81 0.42 31.14
C LYS A 42 27.25 0.72 31.52
N GLY A 43 27.43 1.65 32.44
CA GLY A 43 28.71 2.13 32.94
C GLY A 43 29.45 3.03 31.96
N ARG A 44 30.33 3.87 32.50
CA ARG A 44 30.99 4.97 31.75
C ARG A 44 31.68 4.54 30.47
N ALA A 45 32.39 3.42 30.48
CA ALA A 45 33.13 2.94 29.30
C ALA A 45 32.20 2.55 28.13
N SER A 46 31.05 1.94 28.43
CA SER A 46 30.06 1.59 27.41
C SER A 46 29.39 2.85 26.85
N ILE A 47 29.05 3.79 27.74
CA ILE A 47 28.44 5.06 27.39
C ILE A 47 29.38 5.89 26.50
N GLU A 48 30.67 6.01 26.86
CA GLU A 48 31.65 6.71 26.03
C GLU A 48 31.75 6.11 24.63
N LYS A 49 31.77 4.77 24.53
CA LYS A 49 31.82 4.07 23.25
C LYS A 49 30.59 4.39 22.39
N GLU A 50 29.39 4.31 22.97
CA GLU A 50 28.14 4.61 22.28
C GLU A 50 28.10 6.06 21.79
N MET A 51 28.44 7.01 22.66
CA MET A 51 28.51 8.44 22.34
C MET A 51 29.53 8.74 21.24
N ARG A 52 30.68 8.07 21.26
CA ARG A 52 31.71 8.21 20.23
C ARG A 52 31.22 7.71 18.87
N GLN A 53 30.50 6.59 18.83
CA GLN A 53 29.92 6.08 17.59
C GLN A 53 28.86 7.04 17.03
N ALA A 54 27.97 7.55 17.88
CA ALA A 54 26.96 8.53 17.51
C ALA A 54 27.61 9.81 16.94
N ALA A 55 28.60 10.39 17.65
CA ALA A 55 29.32 11.59 17.22
C ALA A 55 30.08 11.41 15.90
N LEU A 56 30.62 10.22 15.61
CA LEU A 56 31.31 9.94 14.34
C LEU A 56 30.36 9.83 13.14
N SER A 57 29.09 9.54 13.39
CA SER A 57 28.08 9.33 12.34
C SER A 57 27.34 10.61 11.94
N GLN A 58 27.60 11.74 12.61
CA GLN A 58 26.80 12.95 12.50
C GLN A 58 27.68 14.21 12.57
N LYS A 59 27.23 15.30 11.94
CA LYS A 59 27.85 16.63 12.03
C LYS A 59 26.79 17.72 12.01
N ASN A 60 27.18 18.96 12.31
CA ASN A 60 26.28 20.11 12.37
C ASN A 60 25.04 19.85 13.27
N ILE A 61 25.28 19.19 14.40
CA ILE A 61 24.25 18.77 15.36
C ILE A 61 23.65 20.01 16.03
N GLN A 62 22.33 20.05 16.14
CA GLN A 62 21.58 21.05 16.88
C GLN A 62 20.53 20.36 17.76
N VAL A 63 20.41 20.84 19.00
CA VAL A 63 19.38 20.40 19.94
C VAL A 63 18.73 21.62 20.56
N GLU A 64 17.44 21.79 20.36
CA GLU A 64 16.64 22.89 20.90
C GLU A 64 15.66 22.35 21.94
N VAL A 65 15.85 22.68 23.21
CA VAL A 65 14.92 22.30 24.28
C VAL A 65 13.65 23.14 24.20
N THR A 66 12.49 22.50 23.96
CA THR A 66 11.19 23.17 23.81
C THR A 66 10.40 23.21 25.11
N ALA A 67 10.51 22.17 25.94
CA ALA A 67 9.86 22.10 27.25
C ALA A 67 10.70 21.27 28.22
N ALA A 68 10.64 21.58 29.51
CA ALA A 68 11.31 20.79 30.53
C ALA A 68 10.56 20.86 31.86
N ILE A 69 10.50 19.74 32.57
CA ILE A 69 9.89 19.63 33.90
C ILE A 69 10.82 18.81 34.79
N ASP A 70 11.20 19.37 35.93
CA ASP A 70 11.96 18.67 36.97
C ASP A 70 11.00 18.24 38.11
N ALA A 71 11.04 16.97 38.48
CA ALA A 71 10.28 16.35 39.56
C ALA A 71 11.25 15.66 40.54
N GLY A 72 11.91 16.46 41.39
CA GLY A 72 12.90 15.96 42.34
C GLY A 72 14.17 15.48 41.65
N ALA A 73 14.49 14.19 41.79
CA ALA A 73 15.66 13.57 41.17
C ALA A 73 15.47 13.22 39.69
N THR A 74 14.22 13.23 39.21
CA THR A 74 13.87 12.88 37.82
C THR A 74 13.38 14.11 37.07
N GLY A 75 13.67 14.21 35.78
CA GLY A 75 13.10 15.24 34.92
C GLY A 75 12.89 14.76 33.50
N PHE A 76 11.98 15.44 32.82
CA PHE A 76 11.60 15.19 31.43
C PHE A 76 11.90 16.43 30.61
N VAL A 77 12.60 16.25 29.49
CA VAL A 77 12.97 17.34 28.59
C VAL A 77 12.54 17.02 27.17
N GLU A 78 11.64 17.82 26.62
CA GLU A 78 11.29 17.78 25.20
C GLU A 78 12.27 18.65 24.41
N ALA A 79 12.77 18.13 23.29
CA ALA A 79 13.70 18.83 22.41
C ALA A 79 13.42 18.55 20.94
N ASN A 80 13.76 19.50 20.07
CA ASN A 80 13.92 19.26 18.64
C ASN A 80 15.39 18.95 18.37
N TYR A 81 15.65 17.83 17.69
CA TYR A 81 16.98 17.39 17.27
C TYR A 81 17.14 17.54 15.77
N SER A 82 18.33 17.95 15.33
CA SER A 82 18.65 18.07 13.91
C SER A 82 20.14 17.81 13.68
N ALA A 83 20.50 17.00 12.69
CA ALA A 83 21.91 16.74 12.35
C ALA A 83 22.09 16.30 10.90
N GLU A 84 23.27 16.53 10.33
CA GLU A 84 23.67 15.98 9.04
C GLU A 84 24.32 14.61 9.21
N VAL A 85 23.97 13.66 8.34
CA VAL A 85 24.51 12.29 8.37
C VAL A 85 25.88 12.23 7.69
N VAL A 86 26.88 11.68 8.38
CA VAL A 86 28.23 11.49 7.85
C VAL A 86 28.33 10.13 7.14
N GLY A 87 29.02 10.09 6.01
CA GLY A 87 29.28 8.85 5.25
C GLY A 87 28.19 8.48 4.24
N THR A 88 27.19 9.33 4.05
CA THR A 88 26.18 9.22 2.99
C THR A 88 26.36 10.38 1.99
N GLY A 89 26.14 10.14 0.69
CA GLY A 89 26.13 11.22 -0.31
C GLY A 89 24.93 12.15 -0.11
N GLY A 90 24.98 13.41 -0.52
CA GLY A 90 23.82 14.31 -0.37
C GLY A 90 22.60 13.89 -1.21
N LYS A 91 21.46 14.54 -0.97
CA LYS A 91 20.24 14.46 -1.79
C LYS A 91 20.50 14.95 -3.23
N LEU A 92 19.57 14.66 -4.15
CA LEU A 92 19.68 15.01 -5.57
C LEU A 92 19.83 16.52 -5.84
N ASP A 93 19.32 17.36 -4.95
CA ASP A 93 19.43 18.83 -5.01
C ASP A 93 20.75 19.35 -4.41
N GLY A 94 21.65 18.46 -3.97
CA GLY A 94 22.93 18.80 -3.35
C GLY A 94 22.85 19.09 -1.86
N THR A 95 21.67 19.04 -1.24
CA THR A 95 21.53 19.20 0.21
C THR A 95 22.02 17.95 0.95
N PRO A 96 22.60 18.07 2.15
CA PRO A 96 23.05 16.90 2.92
C PRO A 96 21.85 16.05 3.36
N HIS A 97 22.06 14.74 3.52
CA HIS A 97 21.10 13.93 4.27
C HIS A 97 21.09 14.39 5.72
N ARG A 98 19.87 14.58 6.24
CA ARG A 98 19.63 15.03 7.61
C ARG A 98 18.82 13.97 8.36
N VAL A 99 18.93 14.02 9.68
CA VAL A 99 18.07 13.28 10.60
C VAL A 99 17.51 14.30 11.57
N ASP A 100 16.23 14.63 11.38
CA ASP A 100 15.54 15.65 12.16
C ASP A 100 14.35 14.99 12.87
N PHE A 101 14.27 15.08 14.19
CA PHE A 101 13.19 14.47 14.98
C PHE A 101 12.92 15.25 16.26
N ARG A 102 11.71 15.09 16.81
CA ARG A 102 11.43 15.52 18.19
C ARG A 102 11.88 14.41 19.13
N MET A 103 12.32 14.77 20.33
CA MET A 103 12.76 13.82 21.34
C MET A 103 12.27 14.21 22.73
N VAL A 104 12.17 13.22 23.60
CA VAL A 104 12.01 13.38 25.04
C VAL A 104 13.16 12.68 25.74
N GLY A 105 13.93 13.43 26.53
CA GLY A 105 14.91 12.88 27.46
C GLY A 105 14.28 12.71 28.85
N GLU A 106 14.29 11.49 29.38
CA GLU A 106 14.03 11.22 30.79
C GLU A 106 15.36 11.04 31.52
N ILE A 107 15.61 11.89 32.53
CA ILE A 107 16.85 11.84 33.31
C ILE A 107 16.55 11.59 34.76
N THR A 108 17.27 10.67 35.37
CA THR A 108 17.30 10.47 36.81
C THR A 108 18.71 10.71 37.35
N LEU A 109 18.81 11.56 38.36
CA LEU A 109 20.06 11.90 39.04
C LEU A 109 20.21 11.19 40.39
N VAL A 110 21.44 10.82 40.73
CA VAL A 110 21.85 10.38 42.07
C VAL A 110 23.13 11.13 42.43
N ASP A 111 23.16 11.79 43.59
CA ASP A 111 24.31 12.59 44.07
C ASP A 111 24.85 13.59 43.04
N GLY A 112 23.95 14.18 42.25
CA GLY A 112 24.28 15.15 41.21
C GLY A 112 24.89 14.58 39.94
N LYS A 113 24.95 13.25 39.79
CA LYS A 113 25.36 12.53 38.57
C LYS A 113 24.17 11.82 37.92
N ILE A 114 24.27 11.55 36.62
CA ILE A 114 23.23 10.83 35.88
C ILE A 114 23.31 9.35 36.23
N MET A 115 22.26 8.84 36.87
CA MET A 115 22.07 7.39 37.06
C MET A 115 21.43 6.78 35.82
N ARG A 116 20.46 7.47 35.23
CA ARG A 116 19.79 7.02 34.00
C ARG A 116 19.48 8.20 33.09
N LEU A 117 19.78 8.06 31.81
CA LEU A 117 19.31 8.92 30.74
C LEU A 117 18.64 8.03 29.68
N THR A 118 17.33 8.20 29.51
CA THR A 118 16.55 7.53 28.47
C THR A 118 16.12 8.55 27.43
N GLU A 119 16.36 8.26 26.17
CA GLU A 119 15.86 9.05 25.06
C GLU A 119 14.67 8.34 24.41
N TYR A 120 13.61 9.11 24.17
CA TYR A 120 12.49 8.73 23.35
C TYR A 120 12.56 9.61 22.12
N LEU A 121 12.60 9.01 20.94
CA LEU A 121 12.75 9.74 19.70
C LEU A 121 11.46 9.57 18.90
N ASP A 122 10.85 10.68 18.51
CA ASP A 122 9.76 10.73 17.53
C ASP A 122 10.35 10.43 16.15
N ARG A 123 10.78 9.19 15.95
CA ARG A 123 11.21 8.65 14.67
C ARG A 123 9.99 8.20 13.90
N ARG A 124 9.12 9.14 13.53
CA ARG A 124 8.31 8.97 12.32
C ARG A 124 9.25 8.34 11.26
N PRO A 125 8.85 7.22 10.63
CA PRO A 125 9.75 6.41 9.84
C PRO A 125 10.50 7.33 8.90
N MET A 126 11.83 7.18 8.90
CA MET A 126 12.73 8.05 8.16
C MET A 126 12.13 8.31 6.79
N PHE A 127 11.99 9.59 6.44
CA PHE A 127 11.45 9.98 5.15
C PHE A 127 12.28 9.29 4.06
N PRO A 128 11.70 8.95 2.90
CA PRO A 128 12.47 8.29 1.85
C PRO A 128 13.79 9.01 1.48
N GLU A 129 13.86 10.33 1.67
CA GLU A 129 15.03 11.19 1.49
C GLU A 129 16.07 11.09 2.62
N GLU A 130 15.82 10.34 3.68
CA GLU A 130 16.71 10.11 4.83
C GLU A 130 17.34 8.71 4.80
N ARG A 131 17.00 7.89 3.79
CA ARG A 131 17.52 6.52 3.62
C ARG A 131 18.98 6.55 3.14
N GLN A 132 19.86 5.90 3.90
CA GLN A 132 21.31 5.85 3.62
C GLN A 132 21.70 5.07 2.34
N ARG A 133 20.79 4.24 1.80
CA ARG A 133 20.96 3.53 0.52
C ARG A 133 19.61 3.41 -0.18
N VAL A 134 19.52 3.88 -1.42
CA VAL A 134 18.41 3.57 -2.33
C VAL A 134 18.97 2.66 -3.41
N PHE A 135 18.61 1.38 -3.38
CA PHE A 135 18.80 0.53 -4.56
C PHE A 135 17.72 0.92 -5.57
N THR A 136 18.11 1.42 -6.75
CA THR A 136 17.20 1.87 -7.82
C THR A 136 16.51 0.70 -8.55
N VAL A 137 16.38 -0.45 -7.89
CA VAL A 137 15.73 -1.64 -8.45
C VAL A 137 14.21 -1.47 -8.56
N ASN A 138 13.62 -0.65 -7.68
CA ASN A 138 12.21 -0.29 -7.71
C ASN A 138 12.04 1.13 -8.27
N ARG A 139 11.01 1.33 -9.08
CA ARG A 139 10.65 2.64 -9.67
C ARG A 139 9.83 3.49 -8.69
N LEU A 140 9.71 4.77 -9.00
CA LEU A 140 8.88 5.74 -8.28
C LEU A 140 7.70 6.14 -9.18
N SER A 141 6.53 6.38 -8.59
CA SER A 141 5.41 7.01 -9.30
C SER A 141 5.75 8.50 -9.60
N PRO A 142 5.05 9.13 -10.55
CA PRO A 142 5.16 10.58 -10.76
C PRO A 142 4.72 11.41 -9.54
N TYR A 143 3.95 10.79 -8.63
CA TYR A 143 3.39 11.43 -7.43
C TYR A 143 4.20 11.12 -6.17
N PHE A 144 5.31 10.37 -6.28
CA PHE A 144 6.09 9.94 -5.13
C PHE A 144 6.46 11.09 -4.18
N GLY A 145 6.96 12.21 -4.74
CA GLY A 145 7.27 13.41 -3.96
C GLY A 145 6.03 13.99 -3.26
N LYS A 146 4.86 13.95 -3.90
CA LYS A 146 3.59 14.37 -3.29
C LYS A 146 3.19 13.47 -2.13
N SER A 147 3.32 12.15 -2.27
CA SER A 147 3.07 11.22 -1.18
C SER A 147 4.03 11.44 0.00
N VAL A 148 5.28 11.82 -0.25
CA VAL A 148 6.22 12.22 0.81
C VAL A 148 5.77 13.52 1.48
N GLU A 149 5.43 14.56 0.70
CA GLU A 149 4.94 15.85 1.20
C GLU A 149 3.69 15.67 2.10
N GLU A 150 2.82 14.73 1.75
CA GLU A 150 1.60 14.40 2.49
C GLU A 150 1.87 13.52 3.74
N GLY A 151 3.13 13.14 3.98
CA GLY A 151 3.56 12.44 5.18
C GLY A 151 3.45 10.92 5.11
N CYS A 152 3.63 10.30 3.94
CA CYS A 152 3.65 8.84 3.82
C CYS A 152 4.77 8.22 4.65
N MET A 153 4.39 7.31 5.54
CA MET A 153 5.22 6.65 6.55
C MET A 153 5.61 5.22 6.19
N GLU A 154 4.72 4.46 5.56
CA GLU A 154 4.96 3.06 5.16
C GLU A 154 4.78 2.92 3.65
N TRP A 155 5.73 2.23 3.02
CA TRP A 155 5.70 1.94 1.59
C TRP A 155 5.84 0.43 1.39
N MET A 156 5.02 -0.15 0.51
CA MET A 156 5.24 -1.51 0.02
C MET A 156 5.83 -1.49 -1.39
N VAL A 157 6.33 -2.64 -1.85
CA VAL A 157 6.75 -2.81 -3.24
C VAL A 157 5.62 -3.51 -3.99
N TYR A 158 5.16 -2.88 -5.06
CA TYR A 158 4.11 -3.43 -5.91
C TYR A 158 4.32 -2.98 -7.35
N ASN A 159 4.15 -3.90 -8.29
CA ASN A 159 4.47 -3.76 -9.70
C ASN A 159 5.88 -3.20 -9.96
N ASN A 160 6.86 -3.65 -9.16
CA ASN A 160 8.25 -3.13 -9.15
C ASN A 160 8.35 -1.62 -8.86
N MET A 161 7.37 -1.03 -8.17
CA MET A 161 7.33 0.38 -7.78
C MET A 161 7.08 0.53 -6.28
N HIS A 162 7.42 1.69 -5.73
CA HIS A 162 7.04 2.05 -4.36
C HIS A 162 5.56 2.43 -4.30
N PHE A 163 4.82 1.78 -3.41
CA PHE A 163 3.40 1.99 -3.16
C PHE A 163 3.21 2.65 -1.79
N PRO A 164 2.69 3.89 -1.70
CA PRO A 164 2.41 4.50 -0.40
C PRO A 164 1.20 3.86 0.29
N MET A 165 1.39 3.39 1.52
CA MET A 165 0.37 2.62 2.27
C MET A 165 -0.18 3.35 3.50
N VAL A 166 0.68 4.00 4.30
CA VAL A 166 0.28 4.53 5.63
C VAL A 166 0.70 5.97 5.76
N TYR A 167 -0.20 6.84 6.25
CA TYR A 167 0.03 8.28 6.45
C TYR A 167 -0.09 8.69 7.93
N GLY A 168 0.11 7.76 8.87
CA GLY A 168 0.18 8.02 10.30
C GLY A 168 -1.16 8.29 11.00
N ARG A 169 -2.28 8.04 10.31
CA ARG A 169 -3.64 8.19 10.86
C ARG A 169 -4.15 6.89 11.46
N MET A 170 -5.20 7.00 12.27
CA MET A 170 -5.87 5.81 12.78
C MET A 170 -6.64 5.14 11.62
N PRO A 171 -6.60 3.81 11.47
CA PRO A 171 -7.27 3.11 10.37
C PRO A 171 -8.76 3.45 10.18
N PHE A 172 -9.48 3.67 11.28
CA PHE A 172 -10.90 4.05 11.22
C PHE A 172 -11.12 5.45 10.63
N GLN A 173 -10.19 6.40 10.82
CA GLN A 173 -10.31 7.75 10.25
C GLN A 173 -10.23 7.71 8.72
N GLU A 174 -9.29 6.93 8.18
CA GLU A 174 -9.14 6.71 6.74
C GLU A 174 -10.36 5.97 6.16
N TYR A 175 -10.87 4.98 6.89
CA TYR A 175 -12.09 4.25 6.53
C TYR A 175 -13.32 5.15 6.49
N ASP A 176 -13.55 5.95 7.54
CA ASP A 176 -14.67 6.89 7.63
C ASP A 176 -14.62 7.95 6.52
N THR A 177 -13.43 8.50 6.26
CA THR A 177 -13.25 9.51 5.19
C THR A 177 -13.53 8.92 3.81
N LEU A 178 -13.13 7.66 3.56
CA LEU A 178 -13.45 6.98 2.31
C LEU A 178 -14.96 6.79 2.13
N LEU A 179 -15.71 6.52 3.20
CA LEU A 179 -17.15 6.29 3.11
C LEU A 179 -17.96 7.59 3.03
N ASN A 180 -17.55 8.62 3.76
CA ASN A 180 -18.36 9.82 4.00
C ASN A 180 -17.80 11.08 3.34
N GLY A 181 -16.55 11.06 2.88
CA GLY A 181 -15.83 12.22 2.35
C GLY A 181 -15.25 11.98 0.94
N VAL A 182 -14.00 12.42 0.77
CA VAL A 182 -13.21 12.19 -0.45
C VAL A 182 -11.75 11.96 -0.09
N THR A 183 -11.14 11.05 -0.82
CA THR A 183 -9.76 10.60 -0.63
C THR A 183 -9.01 10.62 -1.97
N LEU A 184 -7.70 10.84 -1.92
CA LEU A 184 -6.81 10.84 -3.08
C LEU A 184 -5.66 9.85 -2.85
N TRP A 185 -5.49 8.89 -3.75
CA TRP A 185 -4.49 7.82 -3.64
C TRP A 185 -3.50 7.88 -4.79
N ASP A 186 -2.21 7.77 -4.45
CA ASP A 186 -1.17 7.47 -5.45
C ASP A 186 -1.21 5.97 -5.76
N VAL A 187 -1.79 5.65 -6.91
CA VAL A 187 -1.78 4.33 -7.51
C VAL A 187 -0.97 4.32 -8.81
N GLY A 188 -0.02 5.25 -8.96
CA GLY A 188 0.77 5.39 -10.19
C GLY A 188 1.63 4.16 -10.52
N LEU A 189 1.77 3.26 -9.55
CA LEU A 189 2.32 1.92 -9.69
C LEU A 189 1.51 0.97 -10.57
N GLU A 190 0.20 1.18 -10.74
CA GLU A 190 -0.61 0.41 -11.67
C GLU A 190 -0.32 0.91 -13.09
N ARG A 191 0.90 0.68 -13.56
CA ARG A 191 1.32 1.03 -14.91
C ARG A 191 0.56 0.17 -15.91
N GLN A 192 0.19 0.79 -17.01
CA GLN A 192 -0.68 0.16 -17.99
C GLN A 192 0.13 -0.77 -18.89
N THR A 193 -0.31 -2.01 -19.10
CA THR A 193 0.10 -2.73 -20.31
C THR A 193 -0.79 -2.28 -21.45
N GLN A 194 -0.20 -1.65 -22.48
CA GLN A 194 -0.91 -1.17 -23.65
C GLN A 194 -0.83 -2.16 -24.80
N LEU A 195 -1.99 -2.53 -25.33
CA LEU A 195 -2.15 -3.23 -26.60
C LEU A 195 -2.64 -2.22 -27.63
N LYS A 196 -1.88 -2.02 -28.71
CA LYS A 196 -2.22 -1.06 -29.76
C LYS A 196 -2.18 -1.68 -31.15
N GLY A 197 -3.22 -1.47 -31.94
CA GLY A 197 -3.29 -1.97 -33.31
C GLY A 197 -4.64 -2.61 -33.66
N PRO A 198 -4.82 -3.04 -34.92
CA PRO A 198 -6.10 -3.58 -35.40
C PRO A 198 -6.56 -4.84 -34.67
N ASP A 199 -5.62 -5.63 -34.12
CA ASP A 199 -5.96 -6.84 -33.38
C ASP A 199 -6.05 -6.61 -31.86
N ALA A 200 -5.89 -5.38 -31.34
CA ALA A 200 -5.75 -5.13 -29.90
C ALA A 200 -6.89 -5.72 -29.05
N LEU A 201 -8.15 -5.49 -29.44
CA LEU A 201 -9.30 -6.05 -28.72
C LEU A 201 -9.37 -7.57 -28.84
N ARG A 202 -9.06 -8.11 -30.01
CA ARG A 202 -9.11 -9.55 -30.28
C ARG A 202 -8.00 -10.31 -29.56
N PHE A 203 -6.84 -9.68 -29.42
CA PHE A 203 -5.74 -10.18 -28.61
C PHE A 203 -6.06 -10.09 -27.12
N MET A 204 -6.66 -9.00 -26.65
CA MET A 204 -7.16 -8.91 -25.27
C MET A 204 -8.20 -10.01 -24.95
N ASP A 205 -9.13 -10.29 -25.87
CA ASP A 205 -10.10 -11.37 -25.77
C ASP A 205 -9.41 -12.74 -25.64
N TYR A 206 -8.30 -12.93 -26.36
CA TYR A 206 -7.48 -14.15 -26.28
C TYR A 206 -6.72 -14.30 -24.94
N LEU A 207 -6.30 -13.19 -24.31
CA LEU A 207 -5.59 -13.22 -23.03
C LEU A 207 -6.52 -13.47 -21.82
N SER A 208 -7.82 -13.22 -21.99
CA SER A 208 -8.80 -13.17 -20.92
C SER A 208 -9.75 -14.35 -20.95
N CYS A 209 -10.13 -14.88 -19.78
CA CYS A 209 -11.18 -15.89 -19.69
C CYS A 209 -12.60 -15.31 -19.73
N ARG A 210 -12.73 -13.97 -19.81
CA ARG A 210 -13.98 -13.23 -19.96
C ARG A 210 -14.13 -12.78 -21.40
N ASP A 211 -15.28 -13.04 -22.00
CA ASP A 211 -15.61 -12.51 -23.34
C ASP A 211 -15.45 -10.98 -23.39
N MET A 212 -14.49 -10.51 -24.19
CA MET A 212 -14.19 -9.12 -24.48
C MET A 212 -14.67 -8.69 -25.86
N SER A 213 -15.09 -9.60 -26.73
CA SER A 213 -15.40 -9.34 -28.15
C SER A 213 -16.38 -8.18 -28.37
N ALA A 214 -17.34 -7.99 -27.47
CA ALA A 214 -18.35 -6.94 -27.51
C ALA A 214 -17.99 -5.66 -26.71
N MET A 215 -16.77 -5.54 -26.19
CA MET A 215 -16.32 -4.38 -25.41
C MET A 215 -16.19 -3.15 -26.31
N LYS A 216 -16.97 -2.10 -26.04
CA LYS A 216 -17.01 -0.85 -26.81
C LYS A 216 -15.96 0.15 -26.30
N VAL A 217 -15.59 1.11 -27.13
CA VAL A 217 -14.79 2.27 -26.71
C VAL A 217 -15.49 2.97 -25.54
N GLY A 218 -14.71 3.39 -24.54
CA GLY A 218 -15.21 3.99 -23.31
C GLY A 218 -15.72 2.97 -22.29
N GLN A 219 -15.54 1.66 -22.49
CA GLN A 219 -15.84 0.65 -21.48
C GLN A 219 -14.59 0.23 -20.72
N CYS A 220 -14.81 -0.20 -19.48
CA CYS A 220 -13.84 -0.93 -18.67
C CYS A 220 -14.40 -2.32 -18.34
N ARG A 221 -13.54 -3.30 -18.04
CA ARG A 221 -13.95 -4.65 -17.60
C ARG A 221 -12.92 -5.23 -16.65
N TYR A 222 -13.36 -5.63 -15.45
CA TYR A 222 -12.59 -6.54 -14.60
C TYR A 222 -12.54 -7.94 -15.24
N THR A 223 -11.39 -8.60 -15.20
CA THR A 223 -11.24 -9.97 -15.70
C THR A 223 -10.15 -10.71 -14.94
N LEU A 224 -10.12 -12.03 -15.08
CA LEU A 224 -8.95 -12.83 -14.78
C LEU A 224 -8.16 -13.11 -16.07
N LEU A 225 -6.84 -13.12 -15.98
CA LEU A 225 -5.95 -13.68 -17.00
C LEU A 225 -5.40 -15.01 -16.48
N THR A 226 -5.30 -16.00 -17.35
CA THR A 226 -4.86 -17.36 -16.98
C THR A 226 -3.68 -17.83 -17.81
N ASP A 227 -2.92 -18.77 -17.26
CA ASP A 227 -1.97 -19.57 -18.03
C ASP A 227 -2.68 -20.68 -18.84
N GLU A 228 -1.92 -21.47 -19.59
CA GLU A 228 -2.45 -22.56 -20.40
C GLU A 228 -3.13 -23.68 -19.59
N ASN A 229 -2.86 -23.74 -18.28
CA ASN A 229 -3.45 -24.69 -17.34
C ASN A 229 -4.70 -24.12 -16.65
N GLY A 230 -5.11 -22.89 -17.01
CA GLY A 230 -6.27 -22.21 -16.42
C GLY A 230 -5.98 -21.61 -15.05
N ILE A 231 -4.71 -21.54 -14.63
CA ILE A 231 -4.29 -20.96 -13.35
C ILE A 231 -4.26 -19.44 -13.47
N CYS A 232 -4.83 -18.74 -12.49
CA CYS A 232 -4.89 -17.28 -12.49
C CYS A 232 -3.49 -16.66 -12.38
N LEU A 233 -3.15 -15.83 -13.36
CA LEU A 233 -1.93 -15.03 -13.39
C LEU A 233 -2.12 -13.66 -12.74
N CYS A 234 -3.27 -13.03 -13.01
CA CYS A 234 -3.67 -11.74 -12.44
C CYS A 234 -5.15 -11.44 -12.71
N ASP A 235 -5.65 -10.37 -12.07
CA ASP A 235 -7.04 -9.94 -12.10
C ASP A 235 -7.22 -8.46 -12.50
N PRO A 236 -6.84 -8.06 -13.72
CA PRO A 236 -6.76 -6.65 -14.08
C PRO A 236 -8.13 -6.00 -14.33
N VAL A 237 -8.13 -4.66 -14.28
CA VAL A 237 -9.16 -3.85 -14.94
C VAL A 237 -8.65 -3.47 -16.33
N VAL A 238 -9.39 -3.91 -17.36
CA VAL A 238 -9.13 -3.58 -18.75
C VAL A 238 -9.90 -2.33 -19.14
N LEU A 239 -9.29 -1.39 -19.83
CA LEU A 239 -9.91 -0.17 -20.37
C LEU A 239 -9.78 -0.14 -21.90
N ARG A 240 -10.82 0.33 -22.60
CA ARG A 240 -10.79 0.60 -24.05
C ARG A 240 -10.93 2.10 -24.33
N PRO A 241 -9.86 2.90 -24.15
CA PRO A 241 -9.94 4.36 -24.28
C PRO A 241 -10.08 4.87 -25.73
N SER A 242 -9.71 4.09 -26.74
CA SER A 242 -9.91 4.39 -28.17
C SER A 242 -10.20 3.11 -28.97
N GLU A 243 -10.48 3.26 -30.27
CA GLU A 243 -10.82 2.12 -31.13
C GLU A 243 -9.71 1.07 -31.22
N ASP A 244 -8.45 1.53 -31.26
CA ASP A 244 -7.23 0.79 -31.55
C ASP A 244 -6.34 0.59 -30.32
N THR A 245 -6.79 0.96 -29.13
CA THR A 245 -6.00 0.87 -27.90
C THR A 245 -6.78 0.21 -26.78
N ILE A 246 -6.13 -0.76 -26.13
CA ILE A 246 -6.56 -1.38 -24.89
C ILE A 246 -5.47 -1.13 -23.85
N TRP A 247 -5.88 -0.79 -22.63
CA TRP A 247 -5.00 -0.78 -21.47
C TRP A 247 -5.41 -1.87 -20.50
N ILE A 248 -4.42 -2.54 -19.93
CA ILE A 248 -4.58 -3.53 -18.87
C ILE A 248 -3.95 -2.91 -17.63
N SER A 249 -4.77 -2.43 -16.70
CA SER A 249 -4.32 -1.98 -15.38
C SER A 249 -4.19 -3.21 -14.50
N HIS A 250 -2.96 -3.62 -14.20
CA HIS A 250 -2.66 -4.88 -13.52
C HIS A 250 -1.79 -4.68 -12.29
N GLY A 251 -1.79 -5.72 -11.46
CA GLY A 251 -0.96 -5.81 -10.27
C GLY A 251 0.50 -6.18 -10.54
N ASN A 252 1.10 -6.86 -9.58
CA ASN A 252 2.52 -7.20 -9.54
C ASN A 252 3.00 -8.23 -10.59
N THR A 253 2.10 -8.77 -11.41
CA THR A 253 2.44 -9.70 -12.51
C THR A 253 2.84 -8.91 -13.75
N ASP A 254 3.99 -9.22 -14.36
CA ASP A 254 4.48 -8.52 -15.56
C ASP A 254 3.74 -8.97 -16.84
N ILE A 255 2.55 -8.40 -17.03
CA ILE A 255 1.70 -8.68 -18.19
C ILE A 255 2.28 -8.09 -19.47
N THR A 256 3.06 -7.02 -19.39
CA THR A 256 3.75 -6.47 -20.57
C THR A 256 4.73 -7.48 -21.14
N LEU A 257 5.60 -8.07 -20.31
CA LEU A 257 6.57 -9.06 -20.76
C LEU A 257 5.88 -10.33 -21.26
N TRP A 258 4.88 -10.83 -20.53
CA TRP A 258 4.13 -12.03 -20.90
C TRP A 258 3.41 -11.85 -22.25
N ALA A 259 2.67 -10.76 -22.43
CA ALA A 259 1.97 -10.47 -23.68
C ALA A 259 2.95 -10.23 -24.86
N ARG A 260 4.09 -9.57 -24.63
CA ARG A 260 5.16 -9.46 -25.64
C ARG A 260 5.71 -10.82 -26.04
N GLY A 261 5.89 -11.73 -25.09
CA GLY A 261 6.33 -13.09 -25.35
C GLY A 261 5.37 -13.86 -26.25
N ILE A 262 4.05 -13.69 -26.05
CA ILE A 262 3.02 -14.32 -26.88
C ILE A 262 2.99 -13.73 -28.30
N VAL A 263 3.16 -12.40 -28.42
CA VAL A 263 3.18 -11.73 -29.74
C VAL A 263 4.44 -12.07 -30.52
N MET A 264 5.57 -12.31 -29.84
CA MET A 264 6.85 -12.60 -30.46
C MET A 264 6.80 -13.87 -31.33
N GLY A 265 6.96 -13.69 -32.64
CA GLY A 265 6.91 -14.80 -33.61
C GLY A 265 5.49 -15.27 -33.98
N SER A 266 4.46 -14.54 -33.56
CA SER A 266 3.07 -14.74 -33.97
C SER A 266 2.65 -13.81 -35.12
N ASP A 267 1.48 -14.06 -35.70
CA ASP A 267 0.88 -13.20 -36.74
C ASP A 267 -0.02 -12.07 -36.19
N TRP A 268 -0.05 -11.85 -34.87
CA TRP A 268 -0.87 -10.81 -34.25
C TRP A 268 -0.42 -9.42 -34.70
N LYS A 269 -1.35 -8.61 -35.23
CA LYS A 269 -1.12 -7.20 -35.59
C LYS A 269 -1.40 -6.30 -34.40
N VAL A 270 -0.60 -6.46 -33.36
CA VAL A 270 -0.70 -5.70 -32.11
C VAL A 270 0.70 -5.36 -31.58
N GLU A 271 0.89 -4.12 -31.19
CA GLU A 271 2.05 -3.66 -30.44
C GLU A 271 1.74 -3.76 -28.94
N VAL A 272 2.67 -4.33 -28.17
CA VAL A 272 2.58 -4.43 -26.71
C VAL A 272 3.67 -3.57 -26.09
N SER A 273 3.27 -2.62 -25.24
CA SER A 273 4.18 -1.65 -24.60
C SER A 273 3.69 -1.27 -23.20
N GLU A 274 4.57 -0.67 -22.39
CA GLU A 274 4.19 0.06 -21.18
C GLU A 274 4.25 1.56 -21.50
N PRO A 275 3.12 2.26 -21.70
CA PRO A 275 3.13 3.69 -22.00
C PRO A 275 3.37 4.49 -20.71
N ASP A 276 3.70 5.77 -20.87
CA ASP A 276 3.89 6.68 -19.73
C ASP A 276 2.56 7.17 -19.14
N ILE A 277 1.84 6.26 -18.51
CA ILE A 277 0.50 6.48 -17.95
C ILE A 277 0.49 5.94 -16.53
N ALA A 278 0.26 6.83 -15.56
CA ALA A 278 0.28 6.52 -14.13
C ALA A 278 -1.02 7.00 -13.48
N PRO A 279 -1.93 6.11 -13.07
CA PRO A 279 -3.21 6.53 -12.51
C PRO A 279 -3.08 7.15 -11.12
N MET A 280 -4.06 7.97 -10.75
CA MET A 280 -4.37 8.36 -9.37
C MET A 280 -5.85 8.05 -9.11
N GLN A 281 -6.20 7.64 -7.89
CA GLN A 281 -7.61 7.38 -7.53
C GLN A 281 -8.18 8.51 -6.69
N ILE A 282 -9.41 8.92 -7.00
CA ILE A 282 -10.21 9.85 -6.20
C ILE A 282 -11.44 9.08 -5.73
N GLN A 283 -11.49 8.72 -4.45
CA GLN A 283 -12.49 7.78 -3.94
C GLN A 283 -13.33 8.42 -2.81
N GLY A 284 -14.58 8.03 -2.71
CA GLY A 284 -15.58 8.55 -1.76
C GLY A 284 -16.72 9.31 -2.44
N PRO A 285 -17.87 9.49 -1.77
CA PRO A 285 -19.05 10.13 -2.35
C PRO A 285 -18.81 11.57 -2.82
N LEU A 286 -17.92 12.32 -2.14
CA LEU A 286 -17.61 13.71 -2.52
C LEU A 286 -16.61 13.80 -3.69
N SER A 287 -16.11 12.66 -4.20
CA SER A 287 -15.29 12.62 -5.42
C SER A 287 -15.99 13.25 -6.62
N ILE A 288 -17.32 13.15 -6.72
CA ILE A 288 -18.11 13.74 -7.80
C ILE A 288 -17.94 15.27 -7.84
N GLU A 289 -18.00 15.92 -6.69
CA GLU A 289 -17.88 17.38 -6.60
C GLU A 289 -16.46 17.85 -6.93
N VAL A 290 -15.45 17.09 -6.51
CA VAL A 290 -14.05 17.32 -6.91
C VAL A 290 -13.87 17.21 -8.42
N MET A 291 -14.43 16.16 -9.04
CA MET A 291 -14.31 15.97 -10.50
C MET A 291 -15.05 17.06 -11.28
N LYS A 292 -16.22 17.53 -10.81
CA LYS A 292 -16.94 18.67 -11.42
C LYS A 292 -16.12 19.95 -11.45
N ALA A 293 -15.29 20.16 -10.44
CA ALA A 293 -14.49 21.38 -10.32
C ALA A 293 -13.27 21.39 -11.26
N ILE A 294 -12.77 20.23 -11.69
CA ILE A 294 -11.49 20.12 -12.42
C ILE A 294 -11.61 19.60 -13.86
N CYS A 295 -12.70 18.90 -14.19
CA CYS A 295 -12.94 18.34 -15.52
C CYS A 295 -13.90 19.21 -16.33
N ALA A 296 -13.57 19.43 -17.60
CA ALA A 296 -14.45 20.16 -18.53
C ALA A 296 -15.63 19.30 -19.02
N ASP A 297 -15.40 18.01 -19.24
CA ASP A 297 -16.42 17.05 -19.68
C ASP A 297 -17.16 16.44 -18.48
N PRO A 298 -18.42 15.98 -18.66
CA PRO A 298 -19.26 15.44 -17.59
C PRO A 298 -18.84 14.03 -17.16
N VAL A 299 -17.59 13.85 -16.73
CA VAL A 299 -17.06 12.57 -16.25
C VAL A 299 -17.83 12.03 -15.04
N TRP A 300 -18.50 12.90 -14.28
CA TRP A 300 -19.37 12.50 -13.17
C TRP A 300 -20.61 11.70 -13.60
N GLU A 301 -20.98 11.72 -14.88
CA GLU A 301 -22.09 10.94 -15.43
C GLU A 301 -21.66 9.54 -15.91
N LEU A 302 -20.37 9.21 -15.80
CA LEU A 302 -19.86 7.90 -16.17
C LEU A 302 -20.53 6.80 -15.35
N LYS A 303 -21.03 5.79 -16.05
CA LYS A 303 -21.52 4.55 -15.43
C LYS A 303 -20.35 3.75 -14.89
N ASN A 304 -20.57 2.95 -13.85
CA ASN A 304 -19.53 2.04 -13.33
C ASN A 304 -18.91 1.21 -14.46
N TYR A 305 -17.59 1.06 -14.42
CA TYR A 305 -16.82 0.38 -15.46
C TYR A 305 -16.98 1.02 -16.86
N THR A 306 -16.99 2.35 -16.90
CA THR A 306 -16.81 3.13 -18.14
C THR A 306 -15.71 4.15 -17.97
N CYS A 307 -15.12 4.59 -19.08
CA CYS A 307 -14.09 5.61 -19.13
C CYS A 307 -14.33 6.61 -20.26
N MET A 308 -13.70 7.77 -20.15
CA MET A 308 -13.81 8.89 -21.09
C MET A 308 -12.47 9.59 -21.22
N ARG A 309 -12.10 9.95 -22.46
CA ARG A 309 -11.00 10.88 -22.72
C ARG A 309 -11.50 12.31 -22.50
N THR A 310 -10.74 13.11 -21.76
CA THR A 310 -11.07 14.51 -21.45
C THR A 310 -9.78 15.28 -21.16
N THR A 311 -9.89 16.50 -20.63
CA THR A 311 -8.76 17.29 -20.16
C THR A 311 -8.96 17.74 -18.72
N VAL A 312 -7.86 17.83 -17.97
CA VAL A 312 -7.77 18.47 -16.66
C VAL A 312 -6.65 19.50 -16.72
N LEU A 313 -6.96 20.76 -16.42
CA LEU A 313 -6.02 21.89 -16.61
C LEU A 313 -5.38 21.93 -18.01
N GLY A 314 -6.15 21.59 -19.05
CA GLY A 314 -5.67 21.54 -20.44
C GLY A 314 -4.72 20.38 -20.76
N LYS A 315 -4.50 19.44 -19.83
CA LYS A 315 -3.72 18.22 -20.05
C LYS A 315 -4.64 17.07 -20.39
N ASP A 316 -4.29 16.29 -21.41
CA ASP A 316 -5.07 15.12 -21.83
C ASP A 316 -5.02 14.02 -20.76
N VAL A 317 -6.20 13.51 -20.42
CA VAL A 317 -6.37 12.40 -19.47
C VAL A 317 -7.43 11.42 -19.97
N VAL A 318 -7.39 10.21 -19.44
CA VAL A 318 -8.56 9.33 -19.40
C VAL A 318 -9.08 9.32 -17.98
N VAL A 319 -10.39 9.43 -17.81
CA VAL A 319 -11.07 9.27 -16.52
C VAL A 319 -11.92 8.02 -16.58
N SER A 320 -11.84 7.15 -15.57
CA SER A 320 -12.71 5.98 -15.43
C SER A 320 -13.55 6.06 -14.16
N ARG A 321 -14.74 5.43 -14.17
CA ARG A 321 -15.55 5.15 -12.98
C ARG A 321 -15.21 3.76 -12.44
N THR A 322 -13.97 3.61 -11.98
CA THR A 322 -13.39 2.40 -11.36
C THR A 322 -12.65 2.77 -10.07
N GLY A 323 -12.19 1.77 -9.32
CA GLY A 323 -11.47 1.97 -8.07
C GLY A 323 -11.43 0.73 -7.19
N TRP A 324 -10.39 0.59 -6.37
CA TRP A 324 -10.18 -0.59 -5.51
C TRP A 324 -11.04 -0.57 -4.24
N SER A 325 -11.65 0.57 -3.90
CA SER A 325 -12.55 0.71 -2.74
C SER A 325 -13.92 0.06 -2.93
N SER A 326 -14.30 -0.31 -4.17
CA SER A 326 -15.67 -0.70 -4.53
C SER A 326 -16.76 0.36 -4.20
N GLY A 327 -16.37 1.57 -3.79
CA GLY A 327 -17.23 2.70 -3.50
C GLY A 327 -17.50 3.58 -4.71
N GLU A 328 -18.00 4.78 -4.45
CA GLU A 328 -17.99 5.84 -5.46
C GLU A 328 -16.58 6.37 -5.64
N GLY A 329 -16.20 6.67 -6.87
CA GLY A 329 -14.88 7.20 -7.15
C GLY A 329 -14.56 7.21 -8.62
N PHE A 330 -13.39 7.73 -8.92
CA PHE A 330 -12.81 7.79 -10.24
C PHE A 330 -11.33 7.46 -10.18
N GLU A 331 -10.78 7.13 -11.34
CA GLU A 331 -9.35 7.17 -11.56
C GLU A 331 -9.06 8.15 -12.70
N ILE A 332 -8.03 8.95 -12.53
CA ILE A 332 -7.50 9.82 -13.57
C ILE A 332 -6.19 9.20 -14.07
N TYR A 333 -6.10 9.00 -15.38
CA TYR A 333 -4.95 8.48 -16.09
C TYR A 333 -4.36 9.60 -16.95
N PRO A 334 -3.40 10.39 -16.44
CA PRO A 334 -2.66 11.33 -17.27
C PRO A 334 -1.93 10.60 -18.39
N LEU A 335 -2.00 11.14 -19.61
CA LEU A 335 -1.31 10.55 -20.78
C LEU A 335 0.19 10.87 -20.82
N SER A 336 0.73 11.43 -19.74
CA SER A 336 2.14 11.67 -19.50
C SER A 336 2.39 11.90 -18.02
N SER A 337 3.55 11.47 -17.52
CA SER A 337 4.04 11.85 -16.20
C SER A 337 4.40 13.34 -16.11
N VAL A 338 4.68 13.99 -17.24
CA VAL A 338 4.98 15.43 -17.29
C VAL A 338 3.73 16.23 -16.92
N GLY A 339 3.79 16.93 -15.79
CA GLY A 339 2.68 17.74 -15.28
C GLY A 339 1.58 16.92 -14.59
N ALA A 340 1.80 15.63 -14.33
CA ALA A 340 0.88 14.81 -13.56
C ALA A 340 0.72 15.32 -12.11
N THR A 341 1.80 15.88 -11.53
CA THR A 341 1.75 16.56 -10.21
C THR A 341 0.86 17.80 -10.22
N ASP A 342 0.71 18.51 -11.35
CA ASP A 342 -0.20 19.65 -11.45
C ASP A 342 -1.66 19.18 -11.35
N ILE A 343 -1.96 18.00 -11.93
CA ILE A 343 -3.29 17.37 -11.84
C ILE A 343 -3.55 16.96 -10.39
N TRP A 344 -2.57 16.33 -9.73
CA TRP A 344 -2.65 16.00 -8.31
C TRP A 344 -2.97 17.23 -7.45
N ASP A 345 -2.23 18.33 -7.65
CA ASP A 345 -2.43 19.58 -6.91
C ASP A 345 -3.81 20.20 -7.21
N ALA A 346 -4.30 20.07 -8.45
CA ALA A 346 -5.64 20.51 -8.82
C ALA A 346 -6.73 19.72 -8.10
N VAL A 347 -6.59 18.40 -8.02
CA VAL A 347 -7.51 17.51 -7.29
C VAL A 347 -7.50 17.87 -5.80
N LYS A 348 -6.31 18.01 -5.19
CA LYS A 348 -6.16 18.44 -3.79
C LYS A 348 -6.88 19.76 -3.54
N LYS A 349 -6.59 20.78 -4.34
CA LYS A 349 -7.18 22.11 -4.20
C LYS A 349 -8.71 22.09 -4.35
N ALA A 350 -9.22 21.37 -5.33
CA ALA A 350 -10.66 21.21 -5.54
C ALA A 350 -11.35 20.45 -4.40
N GLY A 351 -10.61 19.57 -3.72
CA GLY A 351 -11.09 18.80 -2.57
C GLY A 351 -10.95 19.51 -1.22
N GLU A 352 -10.25 20.64 -1.12
CA GLU A 352 -10.08 21.40 0.15
C GLU A 352 -11.41 21.73 0.85
N PRO A 353 -12.49 22.18 0.17
CA PRO A 353 -13.78 22.44 0.82
C PRO A 353 -14.47 21.20 1.42
N TYR A 354 -13.96 20.01 1.10
CA TYR A 354 -14.49 18.71 1.49
C TYR A 354 -13.50 17.91 2.35
N ASP A 355 -12.47 18.59 2.88
CA ASP A 355 -11.43 17.99 3.72
C ASP A 355 -10.73 16.78 3.07
N ILE A 356 -10.43 16.88 1.76
CA ILE A 356 -9.83 15.78 1.00
C ILE A 356 -8.59 15.19 1.66
N MET A 357 -8.61 13.87 1.81
CA MET A 357 -7.56 13.14 2.51
C MET A 357 -6.68 12.34 1.56
N VAL A 358 -5.37 12.61 1.57
CA VAL A 358 -4.39 11.70 0.95
C VAL A 358 -4.18 10.51 1.88
N MET A 359 -4.38 9.30 1.36
CA MET A 359 -4.22 8.06 2.10
C MET A 359 -3.80 6.92 1.15
N GLY A 360 -3.41 5.77 1.72
CA GLY A 360 -3.21 4.54 0.94
C GLY A 360 -4.53 3.82 0.69
N PRO A 361 -4.51 2.71 -0.07
CA PRO A 361 -5.70 1.89 -0.28
C PRO A 361 -6.25 1.32 1.02
N ASN A 362 -7.58 1.34 1.17
CA ASN A 362 -8.24 0.86 2.39
C ASN A 362 -8.60 -0.64 2.31
N ILE A 363 -7.76 -1.50 2.89
CA ILE A 363 -7.98 -2.96 2.91
C ILE A 363 -9.28 -3.38 3.60
N PHE A 364 -9.69 -2.66 4.66
CA PHE A 364 -10.89 -3.00 5.43
C PHE A 364 -12.14 -2.90 4.55
N ARG A 365 -12.27 -1.76 3.83
CA ARG A 365 -13.37 -1.56 2.89
C ARG A 365 -13.27 -2.50 1.68
N ALA A 366 -12.08 -2.74 1.14
CA ALA A 366 -11.89 -3.68 0.03
C ALA A 366 -12.37 -5.09 0.41
N LEU A 367 -11.94 -5.62 1.56
CA LEU A 367 -12.32 -6.93 2.07
C LEU A 367 -13.84 -7.04 2.29
N GLU A 368 -14.46 -6.06 2.94
CA GLU A 368 -15.92 -6.02 3.14
C GLU A 368 -16.70 -6.13 1.81
N ARG A 369 -16.12 -5.64 0.73
CA ARG A 369 -16.71 -5.62 -0.61
C ARG A 369 -16.28 -6.78 -1.49
N GLY A 370 -15.42 -7.66 -1.00
CA GLY A 370 -14.89 -8.77 -1.78
C GLY A 370 -13.89 -8.37 -2.84
N VAL A 371 -13.26 -7.21 -2.69
CA VAL A 371 -12.15 -6.79 -3.53
C VAL A 371 -10.87 -7.34 -2.91
N THR A 372 -10.16 -8.15 -3.68
CA THR A 372 -8.85 -8.72 -3.34
C THR A 372 -7.74 -7.98 -4.08
N ASP A 373 -6.50 -8.40 -3.88
CA ASP A 373 -5.36 -7.97 -4.68
C ASP A 373 -4.69 -9.16 -5.38
N ILE A 374 -3.62 -8.87 -6.14
CA ILE A 374 -2.84 -9.89 -6.85
C ILE A 374 -2.23 -10.96 -5.93
N SER A 375 -1.97 -10.65 -4.65
CA SER A 375 -1.39 -11.60 -3.70
C SER A 375 -2.35 -12.76 -3.41
N TYR A 376 -3.67 -12.50 -3.52
CA TYR A 376 -4.70 -13.52 -3.44
C TYR A 376 -4.48 -14.63 -4.49
N TYR A 377 -4.08 -14.27 -5.71
CA TYR A 377 -3.84 -15.21 -6.81
C TYR A 377 -2.41 -15.77 -6.81
N THR A 378 -1.42 -14.98 -6.37
CA THR A 378 0.01 -15.34 -6.46
C THR A 378 0.36 -16.60 -5.65
N ASN A 379 1.03 -17.58 -6.26
CA ASN A 379 1.42 -18.86 -5.63
C ASN A 379 0.26 -19.66 -5.03
N SER A 380 -0.98 -19.41 -5.45
CA SER A 380 -2.16 -20.14 -4.96
C SER A 380 -2.41 -21.46 -5.70
N GLY A 381 -1.88 -21.57 -6.92
CA GLY A 381 -2.29 -22.59 -7.89
C GLY A 381 -3.80 -22.55 -8.16
N MET A 382 -4.46 -21.41 -7.95
CA MET A 382 -5.90 -21.26 -8.10
C MET A 382 -6.26 -21.18 -9.58
N ASN A 383 -7.20 -22.02 -10.02
CA ASN A 383 -7.76 -21.89 -11.35
C ASN A 383 -8.96 -20.93 -11.36
N ALA A 384 -9.25 -20.33 -12.51
CA ALA A 384 -10.25 -19.26 -12.60
C ALA A 384 -11.68 -19.67 -12.20
N LEU A 385 -12.02 -20.98 -12.20
CA LEU A 385 -13.34 -21.46 -11.76
C LEU A 385 -13.47 -21.56 -10.23
N GLU A 386 -12.36 -21.52 -9.50
CA GLU A 386 -12.32 -21.55 -8.04
C GLU A 386 -12.54 -20.14 -7.43
N ASP A 387 -12.32 -19.07 -8.20
CA ASP A 387 -12.42 -17.69 -7.74
C ASP A 387 -13.85 -17.27 -7.31
N LEU A 388 -13.95 -16.28 -6.41
CA LEU A 388 -15.23 -15.70 -5.93
C LEU A 388 -16.14 -15.22 -7.07
N GLY A 389 -15.55 -14.86 -8.22
CA GLY A 389 -16.19 -14.31 -9.39
C GLY A 389 -16.15 -15.23 -10.61
N ASN A 390 -16.25 -16.55 -10.44
CA ASN A 390 -16.27 -17.53 -11.57
C ASN A 390 -17.26 -17.17 -12.70
N LYS A 391 -18.25 -16.30 -12.45
CA LYS A 391 -19.12 -15.65 -13.43
C LYS A 391 -18.39 -14.92 -14.57
N PHE A 392 -17.12 -14.57 -14.39
CA PHE A 392 -16.31 -13.94 -15.43
C PHE A 392 -15.65 -14.95 -16.36
N VAL A 393 -15.74 -16.25 -16.08
CA VAL A 393 -15.19 -17.31 -16.93
C VAL A 393 -16.24 -17.74 -17.95
N HIS A 394 -16.05 -17.37 -19.22
CA HIS A 394 -16.99 -17.65 -20.30
C HIS A 394 -16.49 -18.80 -21.19
N LEU A 395 -16.76 -20.05 -20.82
CA LEU A 395 -16.26 -21.23 -21.56
C LEU A 395 -17.04 -21.56 -22.84
N ASP A 396 -18.27 -21.06 -22.93
CA ASP A 396 -19.24 -21.40 -23.98
C ASP A 396 -19.27 -20.35 -25.11
N VAL A 397 -18.23 -19.51 -25.21
CA VAL A 397 -18.01 -18.57 -26.31
C VAL A 397 -17.27 -19.25 -27.46
N GLU A 398 -17.45 -18.75 -28.68
CA GLU A 398 -16.73 -19.27 -29.86
C GLU A 398 -15.23 -18.93 -29.83
N ALA A 399 -14.89 -17.72 -29.40
CA ALA A 399 -13.51 -17.23 -29.35
C ALA A 399 -12.62 -18.09 -28.44
N ASP A 400 -11.41 -18.41 -28.89
CA ASP A 400 -10.43 -19.13 -28.07
C ASP A 400 -9.72 -18.16 -27.11
N PHE A 401 -9.23 -18.68 -25.98
CA PHE A 401 -8.45 -17.92 -25.01
C PHE A 401 -7.48 -18.83 -24.23
N ILE A 402 -6.41 -18.24 -23.70
CA ILE A 402 -5.37 -18.98 -22.98
C ILE A 402 -5.95 -19.67 -21.74
N GLY A 403 -5.87 -21.00 -21.69
CA GLY A 403 -6.38 -21.81 -20.59
C GLY A 403 -7.81 -22.33 -20.77
N LYS A 404 -8.51 -21.98 -21.86
CA LYS A 404 -9.90 -22.41 -22.12
C LYS A 404 -10.09 -23.92 -22.05
N ASP A 405 -9.22 -24.68 -22.70
CA ASP A 405 -9.29 -26.15 -22.73
C ASP A 405 -9.01 -26.78 -21.36
N ALA A 406 -8.09 -26.21 -20.58
CA ALA A 406 -7.85 -26.65 -19.21
C ALA A 406 -9.06 -26.38 -18.32
N LEU A 407 -9.65 -25.18 -18.40
CA LEU A 407 -10.85 -24.83 -17.64
C LEU A 407 -12.07 -25.65 -18.06
N LYS A 408 -12.23 -25.98 -19.35
CA LYS A 408 -13.28 -26.92 -19.81
C LYS A 408 -13.12 -28.31 -19.19
N ARG A 409 -11.90 -28.83 -19.11
CA ARG A 409 -11.60 -30.10 -18.44
C ARG A 409 -11.89 -30.02 -16.95
N ILE A 410 -11.42 -28.98 -16.26
CA ILE A 410 -11.69 -28.74 -14.83
C ILE A 410 -13.20 -28.68 -14.56
N ARG A 411 -13.97 -27.98 -15.40
CA ARG A 411 -15.44 -27.93 -15.29
C ARG A 411 -16.08 -29.31 -15.48
N ALA A 412 -15.58 -30.11 -16.41
CA ALA A 412 -16.11 -31.46 -16.67
C ALA A 412 -15.76 -32.45 -15.55
N ASP A 413 -14.56 -32.38 -15.01
CA ASP A 413 -14.09 -33.26 -13.92
C ASP A 413 -14.66 -32.85 -12.55
N GLY A 414 -15.12 -31.61 -12.42
CA GLY A 414 -15.61 -31.01 -11.18
C GLY A 414 -14.54 -30.15 -10.50
N VAL A 415 -14.90 -28.90 -10.21
CA VAL A 415 -14.04 -27.95 -9.49
C VAL A 415 -13.83 -28.45 -8.07
N ARG A 416 -12.56 -28.57 -7.64
CA ARG A 416 -12.20 -29.21 -6.36
C ARG A 416 -12.08 -28.25 -5.18
N ARG A 417 -11.85 -26.97 -5.44
CA ARG A 417 -11.80 -25.92 -4.42
C ARG A 417 -12.73 -24.77 -4.80
N LYS A 418 -12.99 -23.87 -3.87
CA LYS A 418 -13.70 -22.62 -4.14
C LYS A 418 -13.31 -21.56 -3.13
N SER A 419 -13.37 -20.31 -3.55
CA SER A 419 -13.24 -19.17 -2.66
C SER A 419 -14.52 -18.94 -1.89
N VAL A 420 -14.40 -18.68 -0.59
CA VAL A 420 -15.52 -18.39 0.32
C VAL A 420 -15.19 -17.19 1.20
N GLY A 421 -16.22 -16.49 1.67
CA GLY A 421 -16.08 -15.54 2.76
C GLY A 421 -16.07 -16.27 4.10
N LEU A 422 -15.44 -15.66 5.10
CA LEU A 422 -15.34 -16.18 6.46
C LEU A 422 -15.69 -15.08 7.45
N PHE A 423 -16.44 -15.45 8.47
CA PHE A 423 -16.52 -14.71 9.71
C PHE A 423 -15.64 -15.40 10.75
N ILE A 424 -14.51 -14.78 11.09
CA ILE A 424 -13.50 -15.36 11.98
C ILE A 424 -13.81 -14.99 13.43
N GLU A 425 -13.75 -15.96 14.35
CA GLU A 425 -13.93 -15.70 15.78
C GLU A 425 -12.73 -14.94 16.36
N GLY A 426 -13.01 -13.91 17.16
CA GLY A 426 -11.99 -13.15 17.86
C GLY A 426 -11.17 -12.20 16.97
N PRO A 427 -10.09 -11.61 17.51
CA PRO A 427 -9.25 -10.67 16.78
C PRO A 427 -8.36 -11.39 15.76
N VAL A 428 -8.19 -10.79 14.59
CA VAL A 428 -7.22 -11.23 13.57
C VAL A 428 -5.94 -10.40 13.65
N PRO A 429 -4.73 -11.02 13.59
CA PRO A 429 -3.48 -10.29 13.49
C PRO A 429 -3.31 -9.68 12.08
N ARG A 430 -2.32 -8.80 11.91
CA ARG A 430 -1.88 -8.35 10.58
C ARG A 430 -1.54 -9.59 9.74
N MET A 431 -2.07 -9.65 8.52
CA MET A 431 -1.85 -10.76 7.62
C MET A 431 -0.58 -10.55 6.80
N GLU A 432 0.55 -11.07 7.31
CA GLU A 432 1.85 -11.01 6.62
C GLU A 432 2.12 -12.23 5.73
N TRP A 433 1.37 -13.32 5.94
CA TRP A 433 1.39 -14.55 5.13
C TRP A 433 0.02 -15.24 5.17
N PHE A 434 -0.19 -16.21 4.28
CA PHE A 434 -1.44 -16.97 4.20
C PHE A 434 -1.60 -17.94 5.38
N TRP A 435 -2.83 -18.10 5.88
CA TRP A 435 -3.10 -18.94 7.06
C TRP A 435 -3.74 -20.26 6.65
N ASP A 436 -3.33 -21.34 7.30
CA ASP A 436 -3.94 -22.64 7.07
C ASP A 436 -5.37 -22.66 7.61
N ALA A 437 -6.26 -23.33 6.87
CA ALA A 437 -7.61 -23.63 7.30
C ALA A 437 -7.90 -25.14 7.17
N LYS A 438 -8.81 -25.66 7.99
CA LYS A 438 -9.28 -27.04 7.91
C LYS A 438 -10.78 -27.11 8.08
N ASP A 439 -11.47 -27.83 7.18
CA ASP A 439 -12.88 -28.14 7.36
C ASP A 439 -13.10 -29.27 8.40
N ALA A 440 -14.35 -29.53 8.76
CA ALA A 440 -14.71 -30.58 9.71
C ALA A 440 -14.33 -32.01 9.26
N ARG A 441 -14.03 -32.21 7.96
CA ARG A 441 -13.58 -33.48 7.38
C ARG A 441 -12.05 -33.58 7.34
N GLY A 442 -11.34 -32.52 7.73
CA GLY A 442 -9.88 -32.44 7.69
C GLY A 442 -9.30 -32.04 6.34
N ASN A 443 -10.13 -31.60 5.38
CA ASN A 443 -9.64 -31.08 4.11
C ASN A 443 -8.93 -29.74 4.34
N SER A 444 -7.79 -29.55 3.68
CA SER A 444 -7.02 -28.31 3.79
C SER A 444 -7.66 -27.18 2.97
N GLY A 445 -7.70 -26.00 3.57
CA GLY A 445 -7.95 -24.73 2.91
C GLY A 445 -6.88 -23.72 3.30
N VAL A 446 -6.99 -22.52 2.74
CA VAL A 446 -6.06 -21.43 3.03
C VAL A 446 -6.80 -20.10 3.07
N VAL A 447 -6.71 -19.39 4.19
CA VAL A 447 -7.14 -18.00 4.28
C VAL A 447 -6.09 -17.15 3.59
N ARG A 448 -6.53 -16.36 2.62
CA ARG A 448 -5.63 -15.54 1.77
C ARG A 448 -5.88 -14.05 1.87
N TRP A 449 -6.95 -13.66 2.55
CA TRP A 449 -7.26 -12.28 2.90
C TRP A 449 -7.95 -12.26 4.27
N ALA A 450 -7.58 -11.35 5.17
CA ALA A 450 -8.23 -11.21 6.47
C ALA A 450 -7.95 -9.86 7.11
N ALA A 451 -8.98 -9.26 7.71
CA ALA A 451 -8.90 -8.03 8.47
C ALA A 451 -10.16 -7.87 9.35
N HIS A 452 -10.11 -6.92 10.28
CA HIS A 452 -11.30 -6.50 11.02
C HIS A 452 -12.21 -5.64 10.13
N SER A 453 -13.51 -5.91 10.10
CA SER A 453 -14.50 -5.03 9.47
C SER A 453 -15.04 -4.04 10.47
N PHE A 454 -14.92 -2.75 10.14
CA PHE A 454 -15.50 -1.67 10.93
C PHE A 454 -17.03 -1.61 10.77
N ALA A 455 -17.56 -1.90 9.58
CA ALA A 455 -19.00 -1.89 9.35
C ALA A 455 -19.75 -2.97 10.14
N LEU A 456 -19.12 -4.14 10.31
CA LEU A 456 -19.74 -5.31 10.94
C LEU A 456 -19.23 -5.57 12.36
N ASP A 457 -18.25 -4.79 12.83
CA ASP A 457 -17.56 -4.95 14.11
C ASP A 457 -17.12 -6.41 14.37
N ARG A 458 -16.55 -7.05 13.33
CA ARG A 458 -16.10 -8.45 13.39
C ARG A 458 -14.97 -8.74 12.43
N SER A 459 -14.19 -9.77 12.73
CA SER A 459 -13.11 -10.23 11.84
C SER A 459 -13.67 -10.96 10.62
N LEU A 460 -13.20 -10.56 9.45
CA LEU A 460 -13.55 -11.16 8.16
C LEU A 460 -12.34 -11.86 7.56
N GLY A 461 -12.58 -12.81 6.68
CA GLY A 461 -11.56 -13.36 5.80
C GLY A 461 -12.11 -13.90 4.51
N ILE A 462 -11.24 -14.10 3.52
CA ILE A 462 -11.53 -14.80 2.28
C ILE A 462 -10.56 -15.97 2.18
N ALA A 463 -11.10 -17.16 1.95
CA ALA A 463 -10.32 -18.40 1.91
C ALA A 463 -10.60 -19.22 0.67
N LEU A 464 -9.60 -19.93 0.19
CA LEU A 464 -9.72 -20.98 -0.81
C LEU A 464 -9.84 -22.31 -0.06
N VAL A 465 -10.98 -22.97 -0.16
CA VAL A 465 -11.33 -24.19 0.60
C VAL A 465 -11.79 -25.29 -0.33
N ASP A 466 -11.92 -26.52 0.16
CA ASP A 466 -12.50 -27.63 -0.61
C ASP A 466 -13.91 -27.29 -1.11
N ALA A 467 -14.26 -27.74 -2.32
CA ALA A 467 -15.53 -27.43 -2.96
C ALA A 467 -16.76 -27.94 -2.20
N SER A 468 -16.59 -28.93 -1.32
CA SER A 468 -17.65 -29.50 -0.48
C SER A 468 -17.96 -28.70 0.80
N VAL A 469 -17.28 -27.57 1.04
CA VAL A 469 -17.57 -26.66 2.15
C VAL A 469 -18.74 -25.75 1.78
N GLU A 470 -19.79 -25.67 2.58
CA GLU A 470 -20.99 -24.87 2.28
C GLU A 470 -21.12 -23.64 3.19
N VAL A 471 -21.94 -22.69 2.78
CA VAL A 471 -22.29 -21.53 3.63
C VAL A 471 -22.96 -22.02 4.91
N GLY A 472 -22.50 -21.52 6.06
CA GLY A 472 -22.92 -21.95 7.38
C GLY A 472 -22.04 -23.06 7.98
N ASP A 473 -21.14 -23.69 7.21
CA ASP A 473 -20.15 -24.59 7.77
C ASP A 473 -19.19 -23.82 8.69
N VAL A 474 -18.59 -24.53 9.65
CA VAL A 474 -17.55 -24.00 10.53
C VAL A 474 -16.22 -24.67 10.20
N ILE A 475 -15.20 -23.86 9.97
CA ILE A 475 -13.84 -24.31 9.70
C ILE A 475 -12.88 -23.82 10.80
N GLU A 476 -11.77 -24.52 10.98
CA GLU A 476 -10.68 -24.07 11.85
C GLU A 476 -9.68 -23.23 11.04
N VAL A 477 -9.29 -22.06 11.57
CA VAL A 477 -8.27 -21.17 10.99
C VAL A 477 -7.10 -21.11 11.95
N SER A 478 -5.89 -21.39 11.45
CA SER A 478 -4.65 -21.35 12.22
C SER A 478 -3.85 -20.09 11.87
N HIS A 479 -3.91 -19.07 12.73
CA HIS A 479 -3.22 -17.79 12.55
C HIS A 479 -2.25 -17.52 13.73
N PRO A 480 -1.40 -16.48 13.68
CA PRO A 480 -0.37 -16.23 14.69
C PRO A 480 -0.81 -16.12 16.15
N LEU A 481 -2.10 -15.87 16.42
CA LEU A 481 -2.64 -15.75 17.78
C LEU A 481 -3.23 -17.08 18.30
N GLY A 482 -3.31 -18.11 17.47
CA GLY A 482 -3.86 -19.41 17.82
C GLY A 482 -4.73 -20.02 16.72
N VAL A 483 -5.40 -21.10 17.09
CA VAL A 483 -6.42 -21.75 16.24
C VAL A 483 -7.79 -21.27 16.70
N VAL A 484 -8.56 -20.73 15.77
CA VAL A 484 -9.92 -20.21 16.01
C VAL A 484 -10.91 -20.83 15.03
N LYS A 485 -12.20 -20.74 15.34
CA LYS A 485 -13.25 -21.13 14.40
C LYS A 485 -13.60 -19.97 13.48
N ALA A 486 -14.08 -20.30 12.29
CA ALA A 486 -14.66 -19.35 11.36
C ALA A 486 -15.91 -19.92 10.70
N GLU A 487 -16.98 -19.14 10.67
CA GLU A 487 -18.21 -19.47 9.96
C GLU A 487 -18.08 -19.10 8.48
N VAL A 488 -18.38 -20.03 7.59
CA VAL A 488 -18.33 -19.84 6.14
C VAL A 488 -19.54 -19.02 5.70
N THR A 489 -19.29 -17.99 4.90
CA THR A 489 -20.31 -17.04 4.41
C THR A 489 -20.06 -16.63 2.96
N THR A 490 -20.96 -15.83 2.42
CA THR A 490 -20.85 -15.27 1.06
C THR A 490 -20.13 -13.92 1.05
N VAL A 491 -19.55 -13.57 -0.10
CA VAL A 491 -18.98 -12.26 -0.41
C VAL A 491 -19.87 -11.56 -1.46
N PRO A 492 -20.08 -10.24 -1.42
CA PRO A 492 -19.58 -9.26 -0.44
C PRO A 492 -20.23 -9.42 0.95
N PHE A 493 -19.53 -8.95 1.99
CA PHE A 493 -20.01 -8.99 3.38
C PHE A 493 -20.96 -7.83 3.70
N VAL A 494 -20.84 -6.71 2.98
CA VAL A 494 -21.65 -5.51 3.16
C VAL A 494 -22.29 -5.05 1.84
N GLY A 495 -23.52 -4.55 1.92
CA GLY A 495 -24.33 -4.12 0.78
C GLY A 495 -23.89 -2.78 0.18
N LYS A 496 -24.29 -2.47 -1.07
CA LYS A 496 -23.79 -1.29 -1.81
C LYS A 496 -23.92 0.05 -1.06
N SER A 497 -24.98 0.21 -0.28
CA SER A 497 -25.36 1.41 0.47
C SER A 497 -24.93 1.41 1.95
N SER A 498 -24.20 0.38 2.41
CA SER A 498 -23.70 0.25 3.78
C SER A 498 -22.21 0.49 3.90
#